data_AF-A0AA38GUP9-F1
#
_entry.id   AF-A0AA38GUP9-F1
#
_cell.length_a   1.000
_cell.length_b   1.000
_cell.length_c   1.000
_cell.angle_alpha   90.00
_cell.angle_beta   90.00
_cell.angle_gamma   90.00
#
_symmetry.space_group_name_H-M   'P 1'
#
loop_
_entity.id
_entity.type
_entity.pdbx_description
1 polymer ?
#
loop_
_entity_poly.entity_id
_entity_poly.type
_entity_poly.pdbx_seq_one_letter_code
_entity_poly.pdbx_strand_id
1 'polypeptide(L)' 'AKERGIKNVKVKGDVELVVNQVKRIYQVKNESLRHYRNVVWDNIKEFDAFSIESIPRAQSDMADSLAVSASLMLPHL' A
#
# COMPACT_ATOMS: atom_id res chain seq x y z
N ALA A 1 -10.20 -6.70 -3.24
CA ALA A 1 -9.59 -7.71 -4.14
C ALA A 1 -10.02 -9.12 -3.75
N LYS A 2 -9.74 -9.56 -2.52
CA LYS A 2 -10.23 -10.83 -1.96
C LYS A 2 -11.75 -11.02 -2.11
N GLU A 3 -12.55 -10.04 -1.68
CA GLU A 3 -14.02 -10.07 -1.78
C GLU A 3 -14.53 -10.21 -3.22
N ARG A 4 -13.69 -9.89 -4.21
CA ARG A 4 -13.99 -10.02 -5.64
C ARG A 4 -13.40 -11.29 -6.25
N GLY A 5 -12.91 -12.23 -5.43
CA GLY A 5 -12.33 -13.50 -5.88
C GLY A 5 -10.95 -13.40 -6.53
N ILE A 6 -10.27 -12.25 -6.44
CA ILE A 6 -8.95 -12.06 -7.05
C ILE A 6 -7.90 -12.85 -6.27
N LYS A 7 -7.11 -13.67 -6.98
CA LYS A 7 -6.06 -14.53 -6.42
C LYS A 7 -4.64 -14.00 -6.58
N ASN A 8 -4.40 -13.16 -7.59
CA ASN A 8 -3.08 -12.61 -7.88
C ASN A 8 -3.15 -11.08 -7.88
N VAL A 9 -2.23 -10.44 -7.16
CA VAL A 9 -2.20 -8.99 -7.03
C VAL A 9 -0.83 -8.40 -7.35
N LYS A 10 -0.84 -7.32 -8.14
CA LYS A 10 0.32 -6.45 -8.36
C LYS A 10 -0.01 -5.07 -7.81
N VAL A 11 0.80 -4.61 -6.85
CA VAL A 11 0.65 -3.31 -6.19
C VAL A 11 1.71 -2.35 -6.73
N LYS A 12 1.27 -1.14 -7.08
CA LYS A 12 2.15 -0.04 -7.46
C LYS A 12 2.01 1.05 -6.39
N GLY A 13 3.13 1.47 -5.82
CA GLY A 13 3.17 2.57 -4.86
C GLY A 13 4.21 3.60 -5.28
N ASP A 14 3.95 4.86 -5.04
CA ASP A 14 4.88 5.96 -5.29
C ASP A 14 5.68 6.38 -4.05
N VAL A 15 5.27 5.93 -2.87
CA VAL A 15 6.03 6.11 -1.62
C VAL A 15 7.05 4.98 -1.46
N GLU A 16 8.29 5.24 -1.87
CA GLU A 16 9.40 4.28 -1.81
C GLU A 16 9.58 3.66 -0.41
N LEU A 17 9.48 4.48 0.65
CA LEU A 17 9.59 4.02 2.03
C LEU A 17 8.60 2.89 2.34
N VAL A 18 7.33 3.05 1.98
CA VAL A 18 6.28 2.06 2.23
C VAL A 18 6.56 0.80 1.42
N VAL A 19 6.88 0.94 0.14
CA VAL A 19 7.22 -0.20 -0.74
C VAL A 19 8.39 -1.00 -0.15
N ASN A 20 9.46 -0.34 0.25
CA ASN A 20 10.66 -0.99 0.78
C ASN A 20 10.46 -1.58 2.19
N GLN A 21 9.61 -0.99 3.02
CA GLN A 21 9.22 -1.55 4.31
C GLN A 21 8.34 -2.80 4.17
N VAL A 22 7.40 -2.80 3.21
CA VAL A 22 6.59 -3.99 2.90
C VAL A 22 7.49 -5.10 2.37
N LYS A 23 8.44 -4.78 1.48
CA LYS A 23 9.47 -5.71 0.96
C LYS A 23 10.48 -6.18 2.02
N ARG A 24 10.46 -5.64 3.24
CA ARG A 24 11.45 -5.89 4.30
C ARG A 24 12.89 -5.46 3.95
N ILE A 25 13.07 -4.62 2.94
CA ILE A 25 14.36 -4.01 2.60
C ILE A 25 14.71 -2.96 3.66
N TYR A 26 13.72 -2.15 4.06
CA TYR A 26 13.88 -1.16 5.12
C TYR A 26 13.24 -1.65 6.42
N GLN A 27 13.94 -1.45 7.53
CA GLN A 27 13.40 -1.69 8.86
C GLN A 27 12.32 -0.64 9.19
N VAL A 28 11.24 -1.09 9.81
CA VAL A 28 10.18 -0.21 10.33
C VAL A 28 10.49 0.15 11.78
N LYS A 29 10.87 1.41 12.04
CA LYS A 29 11.23 1.88 13.39
C LYS A 29 10.02 2.34 14.19
N ASN A 30 9.07 3.01 13.54
CA ASN A 30 7.86 3.49 14.18
C ASN A 30 6.89 2.32 14.45
N GLU A 31 6.34 2.26 15.66
CA GLU A 31 5.50 1.15 16.10
C GLU A 31 4.17 1.07 15.33
N SER A 32 3.51 2.20 15.09
CA SER A 32 2.29 2.27 14.30
C SER A 32 2.52 1.80 12.86
N LEU A 33 3.61 2.26 12.22
CA LEU A 33 3.97 1.78 10.88
C LEU A 33 4.28 0.27 10.86
N ARG A 34 4.88 -0.26 11.93
CA ARG A 34 5.15 -1.70 12.06
C ARG A 34 3.84 -2.49 12.20
N HIS A 35 2.87 -1.96 12.94
CA HIS A 35 1.53 -2.53 13.00
C HIS A 35 0.88 -2.58 11.60
N TYR A 36 0.85 -1.46 10.86
CA TYR A 36 0.31 -1.42 9.50
C TYR A 36 1.02 -2.38 8.55
N ARG A 37 2.35 -2.44 8.61
CA ARG A 37 3.15 -3.37 7.81
C ARG A 37 2.79 -4.82 8.12
N ASN A 38 2.48 -5.17 9.37
CA ASN A 38 2.03 -6.52 9.73
C ASN A 38 0.64 -6.82 9.16
N VAL A 39 -0.30 -5.86 9.27
CA VAL A 39 -1.64 -5.98 8.65
C VAL A 39 -1.54 -6.22 7.14
N VAL A 40 -0.64 -5.52 6.44
CA VAL A 40 -0.38 -5.76 5.01
C VAL A 40 0.04 -7.21 4.77
N TRP A 41 0.97 -7.75 5.56
CA TRP A 41 1.40 -9.15 5.42
C TRP A 41 0.33 -10.17 5.80
N ASP A 42 -0.55 -9.87 6.73
CA ASP A 42 -1.68 -10.74 7.05
C ASP A 42 -2.70 -10.80 5.91
N ASN A 43 -2.92 -9.69 5.21
CA ASN A 43 -3.76 -9.65 4.00
C ASN A 43 -3.10 -10.34 2.80
N ILE A 44 -1.78 -10.22 2.64
CA ILE A 44 -1.06 -10.81 1.49
C ILE A 44 -1.13 -12.34 1.49
N LYS A 45 -1.16 -12.97 2.67
CA LYS A 45 -1.27 -14.44 2.81
C LYS A 45 -2.51 -15.03 2.14
N GLU A 46 -3.49 -14.20 1.83
CA GLU A 46 -4.75 -14.61 1.21
C GLU A 46 -4.70 -14.69 -0.32
N PHE A 47 -3.58 -14.25 -0.93
CA PHE A 47 -3.36 -14.27 -2.37
C PHE A 47 -2.35 -15.38 -2.72
N ASP A 48 -2.56 -16.01 -3.88
CA ASP A 48 -1.67 -17.04 -4.41
C ASP A 48 -0.35 -16.42 -4.92
N ALA A 49 -0.43 -15.20 -5.48
CA ALA A 49 0.73 -14.42 -5.88
C ALA A 49 0.60 -12.93 -5.53
N PHE A 50 1.70 -12.35 -5.07
CA PHE A 50 1.81 -10.94 -4.72
C PHE A 50 3.10 -10.34 -5.26
N SER A 51 3.00 -9.13 -5.81
CA SER A 51 4.16 -8.29 -6.12
C SER A 51 3.88 -6.83 -5.76
N ILE A 52 4.92 -6.10 -5.38
CA ILE A 52 4.86 -4.66 -5.14
C ILE A 52 6.07 -3.98 -5.76
N GLU A 53 5.86 -2.84 -6.43
CA GLU A 53 6.92 -2.04 -7.03
C GLU A 53 6.73 -0.56 -6.73
N SER A 54 7.86 0.17 -6.69
CA SER A 54 7.82 1.61 -6.62
C SER A 54 7.71 2.18 -8.03
N ILE A 55 6.82 3.14 -8.23
CA ILE A 55 6.63 3.86 -9.48
C ILE A 55 6.88 5.37 -9.28
N PRO A 56 7.27 6.12 -10.32
CA PRO A 56 7.32 7.58 -10.24
C PRO A 56 5.96 8.17 -9.88
N ARG A 57 5.96 9.27 -9.12
CA ARG A 57 4.74 9.99 -8.68
C ARG A 57 3.79 10.32 -9.83
N ALA A 58 4.32 10.76 -10.98
CA ALA A 58 3.55 11.06 -12.18
C ALA A 58 2.82 9.86 -12.82
N GLN A 59 3.05 8.63 -12.32
CA GLN A 59 2.33 7.43 -12.74
C GLN A 59 1.28 6.99 -11.69
N SER A 60 1.19 7.70 -10.57
CA SER A 60 0.29 7.45 -9.43
C SER A 60 -0.92 8.41 -9.40
N ASP A 61 -1.06 9.27 -10.41
CA ASP A 61 -2.03 10.37 -10.46
C ASP A 61 -3.46 9.97 -10.08
N MET A 62 -3.92 8.79 -10.52
CA MET A 62 -5.25 8.30 -10.18
C MET A 62 -5.40 8.00 -8.68
N ALA A 63 -4.42 7.31 -8.09
CA ALA A 63 -4.44 6.97 -6.67
C ALA A 63 -4.31 8.24 -5.81
N ASP A 64 -3.45 9.17 -6.23
CA ASP A 64 -3.26 10.44 -5.55
C ASP A 64 -4.48 11.34 -5.61
N SER A 65 -5.13 11.46 -6.79
CA SER A 65 -6.36 12.22 -6.92
C SER A 65 -7.43 11.69 -5.99
N LEU A 66 -7.57 10.37 -5.87
CA LEU A 66 -8.55 9.75 -4.96
C LEU A 66 -8.18 10.01 -3.49
N ALA A 67 -6.91 9.90 -3.12
CA ALA A 67 -6.45 10.19 -1.77
C ALA A 67 -6.71 11.65 -1.38
N VAL A 68 -6.39 12.61 -2.26
CA VAL A 68 -6.66 14.04 -2.05
C VAL A 68 -8.16 14.30 -1.94
N SER A 69 -8.97 13.73 -2.83
CA SER A 69 -10.43 13.87 -2.75
C SER A 69 -10.98 13.34 -1.42
N ALA A 70 -10.50 12.18 -0.95
CA ALA A 70 -10.92 11.61 0.33
C ALA A 70 -10.51 12.49 1.52
N SER A 71 -9.31 13.05 1.51
CA SER A 71 -8.85 13.99 2.53
C SER A 71 -9.66 15.27 2.57
N LEU A 72 -10.07 15.81 1.40
CA LEU A 72 -10.91 17.00 1.34
C LEU A 72 -12.36 16.74 1.76
N MET A 73 -12.86 15.51 1.60
CA MET A 73 -14.20 15.13 2.07
C MET A 73 -14.29 14.89 3.58
N LEU A 74 -13.15 14.76 4.27
CA LEU A 74 -13.07 14.60 5.72
C LEU A 74 -12.53 15.90 6.35
N PRO A 75 -13.37 16.94 6.56
CA PRO A 75 -12.92 18.28 6.98
C PRO A 75 -12.30 18.36 8.39
N HIS A 76 -12.17 17.25 9.11
CA HIS A 76 -11.71 17.21 10.51
C HIS A 76 -10.62 16.15 10.79
N LEU A 77 -9.83 15.79 9.77
CA LEU A 77 -8.44 15.36 9.97
C LEU A 77 -7.52 16.56 9.80
#